data_AF-A0A0B7HMW1-F1
#
_entry.id   AF-A0A0B7HMW1-F1
#
_cell.length_a   1.000
_cell.length_b   1.000
_cell.length_c   1.000
_cell.angle_alpha   90.00
_cell.angle_beta   90.00
_cell.angle_gamma   90.00
#
_symmetry.space_group_name_H-M   'P 1'
#
loop_
_entity.id
_entity.type
_entity.pdbx_description
1 polymer ?
#
loop_
_entity_poly.entity_id
_entity_poly.type
_entity_poly.pdbx_seq_one_letter_code
_entity_poly.pdbx_strand_id
1 'polypeptide(L)'
;MDNLRELWNKDEITETPEISLEKQQQIRLPLEKIRANMRKEYKWSIVSIPFIFILLYFLEGFYKISIFLMLMGLGILITAYYFSKFRAFYRKINTQSLNTYHNLLNLRYELVLNSELYKSYYLCIVPLMFSGYILFFFVEQNVYEVGKIFISVLFCIIFAYFYGKTWLKEMYGKYILEISELVNQMNDHKDDFQYDRATIKMEKYFSFFEKSQPFFIRKFGEMGKVLHIIFWIFIFFVVLFILGFIVGFFGAMFNKNF
;
A
#
# COMPACT_ATOMS: atom_id res chain seq x y z
N MET A 1 -36.87 6.24 -31.39
CA MET A 1 -35.44 5.91 -31.69
C MET A 1 -34.72 7.10 -32.31
N ASP A 2 -35.43 8.02 -32.96
CA ASP A 2 -34.83 9.18 -33.65
C ASP A 2 -34.18 10.19 -32.70
N ASN A 3 -34.72 10.41 -31.49
CA ASN A 3 -34.08 11.28 -30.49
C ASN A 3 -32.69 10.80 -30.04
N LEU A 4 -32.46 9.49 -29.95
CA LEU A 4 -31.13 8.95 -29.60
C LEU A 4 -30.15 9.13 -30.75
N ARG A 5 -30.64 9.05 -31.99
CA ARG A 5 -29.83 9.23 -33.19
C ARG A 5 -29.46 10.70 -33.41
N GLU A 6 -30.36 11.62 -33.11
CA GLU A 6 -30.07 13.05 -33.08
C GLU A 6 -29.13 13.45 -31.95
N LEU A 7 -29.27 12.86 -30.75
CA LEU A 7 -28.32 13.07 -29.64
C LEU A 7 -26.94 12.51 -29.99
N TRP A 8 -26.87 11.32 -30.60
CA TRP A 8 -25.62 10.71 -31.04
C TRP A 8 -24.92 11.50 -32.16
N ASN A 9 -25.69 12.06 -33.10
CA ASN A 9 -25.16 12.92 -34.16
C ASN A 9 -24.78 14.32 -33.65
N LYS A 10 -25.37 14.80 -32.55
CA LYS A 10 -24.93 16.03 -31.85
C LYS A 10 -23.66 15.81 -31.01
N ASP A 11 -23.44 14.58 -30.56
CA ASP A 11 -22.22 14.13 -29.86
C ASP A 11 -21.12 13.63 -30.81
N GLU A 12 -21.20 13.93 -32.13
CA GLU A 12 -20.02 13.89 -33.01
C GLU A 12 -19.05 15.00 -32.57
N ILE A 13 -18.37 14.76 -31.46
CA ILE A 13 -17.35 15.61 -30.90
C ILE A 13 -16.23 15.69 -31.93
N THR A 14 -16.15 16.86 -32.54
CA THR A 14 -15.00 17.36 -33.30
C THR A 14 -13.76 17.13 -32.44
N GLU A 15 -12.83 16.31 -32.96
CA GLU A 15 -11.47 16.06 -32.45
C GLU A 15 -11.23 16.34 -30.97
N THR A 16 -11.03 15.28 -30.16
CA THR A 16 -10.68 15.42 -28.74
C THR A 16 -9.61 16.49 -28.54
N PRO A 17 -9.81 17.49 -27.68
CA PRO A 17 -8.94 18.66 -27.61
C PRO A 17 -7.49 18.23 -27.39
N GLU A 18 -6.61 18.71 -28.27
CA GLU A 18 -5.18 18.49 -28.16
C GLU A 18 -4.63 19.25 -26.96
N ILE A 19 -3.76 18.59 -26.20
CA ILE A 19 -3.19 19.16 -24.98
C ILE A 19 -1.89 19.87 -25.31
N SER A 20 -1.71 21.08 -24.77
CA SER A 20 -0.48 21.84 -24.93
C SER A 20 0.74 21.06 -24.42
N LEU A 21 1.88 21.23 -25.08
CA LEU A 21 3.13 20.54 -24.72
C LEU A 21 3.56 20.80 -23.27
N GLU A 22 3.28 22.00 -22.75
CA GLU A 22 3.55 22.36 -21.35
C GLU A 22 2.72 21.51 -20.37
N LYS A 23 1.41 21.37 -20.60
CA LYS A 23 0.52 20.54 -19.78
C LYS A 23 0.92 19.06 -19.84
N GLN A 24 1.33 18.59 -21.01
CA GLN A 24 1.87 17.23 -21.16
C GLN A 24 3.14 17.03 -20.31
N GLN A 25 4.07 18.00 -20.31
CA GLN A 25 5.27 17.94 -19.48
C GLN A 25 4.94 17.95 -17.98
N GLN A 26 3.98 18.78 -17.55
CA GLN A 26 3.53 18.82 -16.15
C GLN A 26 3.00 17.46 -15.68
N ILE A 27 2.24 16.74 -16.50
CA ILE A 27 1.74 15.39 -16.17
C ILE A 27 2.85 14.34 -16.19
N ARG A 28 3.84 14.47 -17.09
CA ARG A 28 4.96 13.52 -17.16
C ARG A 28 5.71 13.46 -15.84
N LEU A 29 5.93 14.58 -15.16
CA LEU A 29 6.68 14.65 -13.90
C LEU A 29 6.15 13.70 -12.80
N PRO A 30 4.88 13.79 -12.33
CA PRO A 30 4.33 12.85 -11.36
C PRO A 30 4.27 11.41 -11.91
N LEU A 31 4.05 11.22 -13.22
CA LEU A 31 4.06 9.91 -13.84
C LEU A 31 5.45 9.24 -13.80
N GLU A 32 6.53 10.02 -13.93
CA GLU A 32 7.90 9.54 -13.74
C GLU A 32 8.15 9.09 -12.31
N LYS A 33 7.62 9.83 -11.32
CA LYS A 33 7.74 9.48 -9.90
C LYS A 33 7.02 8.17 -9.59
N ILE A 34 5.81 7.97 -10.12
CA ILE A 34 5.11 6.69 -10.06
C ILE A 34 5.99 5.58 -10.65
N ARG A 35 6.49 5.75 -11.88
CA ARG A 35 7.37 4.75 -12.52
C ARG A 35 8.62 4.43 -11.70
N ALA A 36 9.24 5.45 -11.10
CA ALA A 36 10.41 5.27 -10.25
C ALA A 36 10.09 4.45 -9.01
N ASN A 37 8.95 4.71 -8.37
CA ASN A 37 8.46 3.96 -7.22
C ASN A 37 8.13 2.52 -7.58
N MET A 38 7.47 2.28 -8.71
CA MET A 38 7.21 0.94 -9.23
C MET A 38 8.50 0.12 -9.41
N ARG A 39 9.55 0.73 -9.99
CA ARG A 39 10.86 0.06 -10.15
C ARG A 39 11.54 -0.24 -8.81
N LYS A 40 11.43 0.68 -7.85
CA LYS A 40 11.99 0.48 -6.51
C LYS A 40 11.31 -0.68 -5.81
N GLU A 41 9.98 -0.71 -5.78
CA GLU A 41 9.23 -1.79 -5.15
C GLU A 41 9.53 -3.15 -5.77
N TYR A 42 9.56 -3.25 -7.09
CA TYR A 42 9.93 -4.50 -7.75
C TYR A 42 11.31 -5.03 -7.31
N LYS A 43 12.31 -4.14 -7.23
CA LYS A 43 13.65 -4.49 -6.74
C LYS A 43 13.63 -4.91 -5.27
N TRP A 44 12.96 -4.14 -4.42
CA TRP A 44 12.84 -4.45 -2.99
C TRP A 44 12.13 -5.78 -2.74
N SER A 45 11.08 -6.10 -3.51
CA SER A 45 10.39 -7.37 -3.41
C SER A 45 11.28 -8.55 -3.78
N ILE A 46 12.06 -8.46 -4.87
CA ILE A 46 13.02 -9.51 -5.24
C ILE A 46 14.06 -9.70 -4.14
N VAL A 47 14.61 -8.59 -3.62
CA VAL A 47 15.62 -8.62 -2.56
C VAL A 47 15.04 -9.19 -1.27
N SER A 48 13.76 -8.95 -0.95
CA SER A 48 13.13 -9.45 0.29
C SER A 48 12.91 -10.96 0.34
N ILE A 49 12.73 -11.64 -0.80
CA ILE A 49 12.40 -13.07 -0.85
C ILE A 49 13.46 -13.93 -0.14
N PRO A 50 14.78 -13.80 -0.45
CA PRO A 50 15.84 -14.51 0.27
C PRO A 50 15.83 -14.29 1.78
N PHE A 51 15.52 -13.08 2.25
CA PHE A 51 15.48 -12.79 3.69
C PHE A 51 14.34 -13.54 4.39
N ILE A 52 13.21 -13.76 3.70
CA ILE A 52 12.11 -14.58 4.24
C ILE A 52 12.55 -16.04 4.36
N PHE A 53 13.38 -16.56 3.44
CA PHE A 53 13.92 -17.92 3.53
C PHE A 53 14.83 -18.13 4.74
N ILE A 54 15.46 -17.08 5.29
CA ILE A 54 16.25 -17.18 6.53
C ILE A 54 15.38 -17.66 7.70
N LEU A 55 14.07 -17.38 7.67
CA LEU A 55 13.14 -17.83 8.72
C LEU A 55 13.04 -19.37 8.83
N LEU A 56 13.42 -20.12 7.78
CA LEU A 56 13.49 -21.58 7.83
C LEU A 56 14.45 -22.10 8.90
N TYR A 57 15.54 -21.38 9.17
CA TYR A 57 16.53 -21.79 10.18
C TYR A 57 15.97 -21.76 11.61
N PHE A 58 14.89 -21.02 11.84
CA PHE A 58 14.24 -20.91 13.15
C PHE A 58 13.04 -21.86 13.31
N LEU A 59 12.72 -22.64 12.27
CA LEU A 59 11.62 -23.60 12.31
C LEU A 59 12.15 -25.00 12.61
N GLU A 60 11.66 -25.57 13.71
CA GLU A 60 11.93 -26.95 14.09
C GLU A 60 10.76 -27.86 13.72
N GLY A 61 11.07 -29.03 13.18
CA GLY A 61 10.09 -30.05 12.83
C GLY A 61 9.58 -29.96 11.39
N PHE A 62 9.51 -31.12 10.74
CA PHE A 62 9.14 -31.28 9.33
C PHE A 62 7.76 -30.67 8.99
N TYR A 63 6.81 -30.76 9.92
CA TYR A 63 5.46 -30.21 9.77
C TYR A 63 5.48 -28.69 9.63
N LYS A 64 6.20 -27.98 10.51
CA LYS A 64 6.29 -26.51 10.48
C LYS A 64 7.00 -26.05 9.21
N ILE A 65 8.10 -26.70 8.85
CA ILE A 65 8.84 -26.39 7.61
C ILE A 65 7.93 -26.57 6.37
N SER A 66 7.19 -27.67 6.29
CA SER A 66 6.30 -27.95 5.15
C SER A 66 5.19 -26.91 5.01
N ILE A 67 4.54 -26.53 6.11
CA ILE A 67 3.51 -25.47 6.09
C ILE A 67 4.12 -24.13 5.68
N PHE A 68 5.28 -23.78 6.23
CA PHE A 68 5.96 -22.55 5.88
C PHE A 68 6.28 -22.47 4.38
N LEU A 69 6.81 -23.56 3.80
CA LEU A 69 7.08 -23.63 2.37
C LEU A 69 5.80 -23.51 1.52
N MET A 70 4.69 -24.10 1.97
CA MET A 70 3.39 -23.95 1.30
C MET A 70 2.90 -22.49 1.32
N LEU A 71 2.99 -21.82 2.48
CA LEU A 71 2.65 -20.40 2.62
C LEU A 71 3.55 -19.51 1.75
N MET A 72 4.85 -19.79 1.71
CA MET A 72 5.79 -19.09 0.82
C MET A 72 5.43 -19.30 -0.65
N GLY A 73 5.12 -20.53 -1.06
CA GLY A 73 4.70 -20.83 -2.43
C GLY A 73 3.47 -20.03 -2.84
N LEU A 74 2.45 -19.98 -1.98
CA LEU A 74 1.26 -19.16 -2.20
C LEU A 74 1.60 -17.67 -2.28
N GLY A 75 2.42 -17.16 -1.37
CA GLY A 75 2.86 -15.76 -1.36
C GLY A 75 3.64 -15.37 -2.62
N ILE A 76 4.52 -16.25 -3.11
CA ILE A 76 5.27 -16.07 -4.35
C ILE A 76 4.32 -16.07 -5.55
N LEU A 77 3.33 -16.96 -5.60
CA LEU A 77 2.33 -17.00 -6.68
C LEU A 77 1.51 -15.71 -6.75
N ILE A 78 1.00 -15.24 -5.60
CA ILE A 78 0.24 -13.98 -5.50
C ILE A 78 1.12 -12.80 -5.93
N THR A 79 2.35 -12.75 -5.45
CA THR A 79 3.32 -11.70 -5.78
C THR A 79 3.69 -11.71 -7.27
N ALA A 80 3.90 -12.89 -7.86
CA ALA A 80 4.17 -13.04 -9.29
C ALA A 80 2.98 -12.60 -10.14
N TYR A 81 1.76 -12.98 -9.77
CA TYR A 81 0.53 -12.51 -10.42
C TYR A 81 0.42 -10.99 -10.37
N TYR A 82 0.57 -10.40 -9.18
CA TYR A 82 0.52 -8.96 -8.99
C TYR A 82 1.57 -8.24 -9.86
N PHE A 83 2.84 -8.66 -9.79
CA PHE A 83 3.90 -8.04 -10.58
C PHE A 83 3.76 -8.23 -12.08
N SER A 84 3.09 -9.30 -12.54
CA SER A 84 2.75 -9.45 -13.96
C SER A 84 1.82 -8.34 -14.46
N LYS A 85 0.76 -8.03 -13.70
CA LYS A 85 -0.18 -6.94 -13.99
C LYS A 85 0.49 -5.58 -13.82
N PHE A 86 1.30 -5.45 -12.78
CA PHE A 86 2.09 -4.25 -12.50
C PHE A 86 3.07 -3.91 -13.63
N ARG A 87 3.73 -4.92 -14.19
CA ARG A 87 4.62 -4.77 -15.35
C ARG A 87 3.85 -4.41 -16.62
N ALA A 88 2.68 -5.00 -16.84
CA ALA A 88 1.82 -4.63 -17.97
C ALA A 88 1.40 -3.15 -17.89
N PHE A 89 0.98 -2.70 -16.71
CA PHE A 89 0.68 -1.29 -16.44
C PHE A 89 1.89 -0.39 -16.67
N TYR A 90 3.07 -0.76 -16.14
CA TYR A 90 4.31 -0.01 -16.34
C TYR A 90 4.66 0.21 -17.82
N ARG A 91 4.47 -0.83 -18.66
CA ARG A 91 4.69 -0.71 -20.11
C ARG A 91 3.68 0.24 -20.74
N LYS A 92 2.41 0.11 -20.35
CA LYS A 92 1.31 0.91 -20.90
C LYS A 92 1.50 2.40 -20.68
N ILE A 93 1.80 2.82 -19.44
CA ILE A 93 2.08 4.24 -19.12
C ILE A 93 3.35 4.78 -19.78
N ASN A 94 4.25 3.91 -20.25
CA ASN A 94 5.47 4.33 -20.94
C ASN A 94 5.26 4.54 -22.45
N THR A 95 4.28 3.85 -23.04
CA THR A 95 4.00 3.92 -24.48
C THR A 95 2.80 4.79 -24.82
N GLN A 96 1.92 5.06 -23.86
CA GLN A 96 0.71 5.85 -24.05
C GLN A 96 1.04 7.31 -24.37
N SER A 97 0.43 7.84 -25.44
CA SER A 97 0.54 9.25 -25.78
C SER A 97 -0.35 10.10 -24.87
N LEU A 98 0.14 11.27 -24.46
CA LEU A 98 -0.59 12.22 -23.61
C LEU A 98 -1.19 13.36 -24.44
N ASN A 99 -1.39 13.14 -25.74
CA ASN A 99 -1.66 14.20 -26.70
C ASN A 99 -3.12 14.66 -26.67
N THR A 100 -4.04 13.76 -26.28
CA THR A 100 -5.48 14.04 -26.26
C THR A 100 -6.05 13.92 -24.85
N TYR A 101 -7.10 14.70 -24.58
CA TYR A 101 -7.80 14.64 -23.30
C TYR A 101 -8.34 13.23 -22.98
N HIS A 102 -8.85 12.52 -23.99
CA HIS A 102 -9.29 11.12 -23.83
C HIS A 102 -8.15 10.21 -23.33
N ASN A 103 -6.93 10.40 -23.80
CA ASN A 103 -5.80 9.61 -23.33
C ASN A 103 -5.45 9.91 -21.87
N LEU A 104 -5.65 11.14 -21.40
CA LEU A 104 -5.48 11.50 -20.00
C LEU A 104 -6.56 10.89 -19.10
N LEU A 105 -7.81 10.91 -19.56
CA LEU A 105 -8.91 10.23 -18.86
C LEU A 105 -8.63 8.74 -18.71
N ASN A 106 -8.19 8.09 -19.78
CA ASN A 106 -7.84 6.68 -19.75
C ASN A 106 -6.63 6.41 -18.82
N LEU A 107 -5.58 7.25 -18.88
CA LEU A 107 -4.45 7.16 -17.94
C LEU A 107 -4.93 7.25 -16.48
N ARG A 108 -5.80 8.20 -16.18
CA ARG A 108 -6.35 8.41 -14.85
C ARG A 108 -7.15 7.20 -14.37
N TYR A 109 -7.99 6.62 -15.23
CA TYR A 109 -8.71 5.38 -14.92
C TYR A 109 -7.74 4.22 -14.61
N GLU A 110 -6.71 4.04 -15.42
CA GLU A 110 -5.72 2.97 -15.21
C GLU A 110 -4.91 3.13 -13.93
N LEU A 111 -4.55 4.36 -13.57
CA LEU A 111 -3.87 4.68 -12.32
C LEU A 111 -4.71 4.24 -11.10
N VAL A 112 -6.02 4.51 -11.15
CA VAL A 112 -6.94 4.08 -10.08
C VAL A 112 -7.06 2.57 -10.05
N LEU A 113 -7.29 1.93 -11.20
CA LEU A 113 -7.38 0.49 -11.29
C LEU A 113 -6.12 -0.20 -10.74
N ASN A 114 -4.94 0.34 -11.04
CA ASN A 114 -3.68 -0.17 -10.51
C ASN A 114 -3.57 0.02 -8.99
N SER A 115 -4.03 1.16 -8.46
CA SER A 115 -4.05 1.41 -7.01
C SER A 115 -5.01 0.48 -6.26
N GLU A 116 -6.15 0.11 -6.85
CA GLU A 116 -7.04 -0.90 -6.27
C GLU A 116 -6.40 -2.29 -6.28
N LEU A 117 -5.75 -2.66 -7.39
CA LEU A 117 -5.00 -3.91 -7.48
C LEU A 117 -3.88 -3.97 -6.42
N TYR A 118 -3.21 -2.84 -6.15
CA TYR A 118 -2.23 -2.72 -5.08
C TYR A 118 -2.83 -2.99 -3.70
N LYS A 119 -4.01 -2.40 -3.40
CA LYS A 119 -4.72 -2.63 -2.13
C LYS A 119 -5.09 -4.11 -1.98
N SER A 120 -5.64 -4.72 -3.04
CA SER A 120 -5.98 -6.15 -3.04
C SER A 120 -4.76 -7.03 -2.81
N TYR A 121 -3.63 -6.73 -3.44
CA TYR A 121 -2.38 -7.45 -3.22
C TYR A 121 -1.95 -7.42 -1.75
N TYR A 122 -1.92 -6.24 -1.13
CA TYR A 122 -1.60 -6.10 0.30
C TYR A 122 -2.58 -6.87 1.19
N LEU A 123 -3.88 -6.79 0.89
CA LEU A 123 -4.91 -7.50 1.64
C LEU A 123 -4.74 -9.02 1.57
N CYS A 124 -4.31 -9.57 0.42
CA CYS A 124 -4.00 -10.99 0.28
C CYS A 124 -2.77 -11.44 1.07
N ILE A 125 -1.79 -10.56 1.28
CA ILE A 125 -0.57 -10.88 2.05
C ILE A 125 -0.84 -10.91 3.57
N VAL A 126 -1.79 -10.10 4.08
CA VAL A 126 -2.14 -10.06 5.50
C VAL A 126 -2.45 -11.44 6.12
N PRO A 127 -3.37 -12.26 5.57
CA PRO A 127 -3.65 -13.58 6.14
C PRO A 127 -2.45 -14.53 6.05
N LEU A 128 -1.60 -14.44 5.02
CA LEU A 128 -0.39 -15.25 4.93
C LEU A 128 0.62 -14.90 6.02
N MET A 129 0.83 -13.60 6.28
CA MET A 129 1.67 -13.13 7.36
C MET A 129 1.14 -13.58 8.73
N PHE A 130 -0.18 -13.54 8.91
CA PHE A 130 -0.83 -14.03 10.12
C PHE A 130 -0.65 -15.55 10.32
N SER A 131 -0.84 -16.35 9.27
CA SER A 131 -0.58 -17.80 9.32
C SER A 131 0.88 -18.11 9.64
N GLY A 132 1.81 -17.35 9.05
CA GLY A 132 3.24 -17.45 9.37
C GLY A 132 3.51 -17.11 10.85
N TYR A 133 2.93 -16.03 11.36
CA TYR A 133 3.05 -15.64 12.77
C TYR A 133 2.58 -16.75 13.71
N ILE A 134 1.40 -17.34 13.48
CA ILE A 134 0.92 -18.47 14.28
C ILE A 134 1.91 -19.63 14.24
N LEU A 135 2.46 -19.96 13.07
CA LEU A 135 3.39 -21.07 12.92
C LEU A 135 4.66 -20.95 13.79
N PHE A 136 5.17 -19.74 13.98
CA PHE A 136 6.34 -19.46 14.83
C PHE A 136 6.01 -19.47 16.32
N PHE A 137 4.87 -18.90 16.71
CA PHE A 137 4.57 -18.62 18.12
C PHE A 137 3.57 -19.58 18.77
N PHE A 138 2.94 -20.48 18.01
CA PHE A 138 2.09 -21.53 18.57
C PHE A 138 2.96 -22.60 19.22
N VAL A 139 3.34 -22.36 20.47
CA VAL A 139 4.26 -23.22 21.21
C VAL A 139 3.59 -23.95 22.37
N GLU A 140 2.54 -23.45 23.04
CA GLU A 140 1.93 -24.21 24.14
C GLU A 140 0.48 -23.78 24.46
N GLN A 141 -0.36 -24.75 24.86
CA GLN A 141 -1.82 -24.63 25.04
C GLN A 141 -2.22 -23.95 26.36
N ASN A 142 -1.67 -22.77 26.68
CA ASN A 142 -2.17 -21.98 27.80
C ASN A 142 -3.07 -20.84 27.30
N VAL A 143 -4.25 -20.68 27.91
CA VAL A 143 -5.22 -19.61 27.60
C VAL A 143 -4.56 -18.23 27.64
N TYR A 144 -3.59 -18.05 28.53
CA TYR A 144 -2.83 -16.81 28.66
C TYR A 144 -1.90 -16.53 27.46
N GLU A 145 -1.23 -17.55 26.93
CA GLU A 145 -0.40 -17.43 25.71
C GLU A 145 -1.26 -17.14 24.48
N VAL A 146 -2.42 -17.78 24.38
CA VAL A 146 -3.40 -17.53 23.32
C VAL A 146 -3.92 -16.08 23.38
N GLY A 147 -4.18 -15.55 24.57
CA GLY A 147 -4.57 -14.16 24.76
C GLY A 147 -3.51 -13.16 24.29
N LYS A 148 -2.23 -13.42 24.59
CA LYS A 148 -1.10 -12.59 24.11
C LYS A 148 -0.98 -12.61 22.59
N ILE A 149 -1.08 -13.79 21.97
CA ILE A 149 -1.07 -13.96 20.51
C ILE A 149 -2.23 -13.17 19.89
N PHE A 150 -3.43 -13.27 20.45
CA PHE A 150 -4.61 -12.57 19.94
C PHE A 150 -4.47 -11.04 19.99
N ILE A 151 -4.01 -10.49 21.13
CA ILE A 151 -3.79 -9.03 21.28
C ILE A 151 -2.69 -8.55 20.32
N SER A 152 -1.58 -9.29 20.22
CA SER A 152 -0.49 -9.01 19.28
C SER A 152 -0.97 -8.96 17.84
N VAL A 153 -1.84 -9.91 17.45
CA VAL A 153 -2.40 -10.01 16.11
C VAL A 153 -3.34 -8.85 15.81
N LEU A 154 -4.25 -8.50 16.72
CA LEU A 154 -5.14 -7.35 16.54
C LEU A 154 -4.33 -6.08 16.32
N PHE A 155 -3.28 -5.87 17.12
CA PHE A 155 -2.40 -4.73 16.99
C PHE A 155 -1.61 -4.74 15.66
N CYS A 156 -1.10 -5.89 15.25
CA CYS A 156 -0.43 -6.07 13.95
C CYS A 156 -1.35 -5.77 12.77
N ILE A 157 -2.61 -6.20 12.80
CA ILE A 157 -3.59 -5.91 11.73
C ILE A 157 -3.87 -4.41 11.65
N ILE A 158 -4.09 -3.76 12.80
CA ILE A 158 -4.30 -2.31 12.87
C ILE A 158 -3.08 -1.57 12.30
N PHE A 159 -1.88 -1.95 12.75
CA PHE A 159 -0.63 -1.35 12.27
C PHE A 159 -0.44 -1.57 10.75
N ALA A 160 -0.63 -2.78 10.26
CA ALA A 160 -0.51 -3.12 8.84
C ALA A 160 -1.49 -2.31 7.98
N TYR A 161 -2.73 -2.11 8.46
CA TYR A 161 -3.72 -1.26 7.78
C TYR A 161 -3.23 0.17 7.64
N PHE A 162 -2.73 0.79 8.71
CA PHE A 162 -2.24 2.17 8.68
C PHE A 162 -0.96 2.32 7.86
N TYR A 163 -0.02 1.39 8.04
CA TYR A 163 1.23 1.39 7.29
C TYR A 163 0.97 1.23 5.80
N GLY A 164 0.18 0.23 5.39
CA GLY A 164 -0.15 -0.02 3.99
C GLY A 164 -0.88 1.18 3.35
N LYS A 165 -1.79 1.80 4.09
CA LYS A 165 -2.50 3.01 3.63
C LYS A 165 -1.55 4.20 3.42
N THR A 166 -0.66 4.46 4.38
CA THR A 166 0.32 5.55 4.31
C THR A 166 1.30 5.32 3.16
N TRP A 167 1.78 4.08 3.03
CA TRP A 167 2.67 3.67 1.96
C TRP A 167 2.04 3.89 0.58
N LEU A 168 0.77 3.48 0.39
CA LEU A 168 0.04 3.72 -0.86
C LEU A 168 -0.11 5.22 -1.16
N LYS A 169 -0.47 6.05 -0.15
CA LYS A 169 -0.59 7.52 -0.30
C LYS A 169 0.73 8.12 -0.77
N GLU A 170 1.83 7.75 -0.14
CA GLU A 170 3.15 8.33 -0.41
C GLU A 170 3.79 7.83 -1.71
N MET A 171 3.58 6.57 -2.07
CA MET A 171 4.21 5.98 -3.26
C MET A 171 3.41 6.28 -4.52
N TYR A 172 2.09 6.35 -4.43
CA TYR A 172 1.21 6.44 -5.59
C TYR A 172 0.15 7.53 -5.45
N GLY A 173 -0.61 7.54 -4.34
CA GLY A 173 -1.81 8.34 -4.18
C GLY A 173 -1.62 9.84 -4.39
N LYS A 174 -0.53 10.43 -3.86
CA LYS A 174 -0.25 11.87 -4.03
C LYS A 174 0.01 12.26 -5.49
N TYR A 175 0.67 11.39 -6.26
CA TYR A 175 0.96 11.64 -7.67
C TYR A 175 -0.25 11.38 -8.56
N ILE A 176 -1.08 10.41 -8.20
CA ILE A 176 -2.37 10.16 -8.87
C ILE A 176 -3.29 11.37 -8.68
N LEU A 177 -3.31 11.94 -7.48
CA LEU A 177 -4.08 13.15 -7.18
C LEU A 177 -3.55 14.37 -7.95
N GLU A 178 -2.22 14.57 -7.99
CA GLU A 178 -1.58 15.63 -8.78
C GLU A 178 -1.95 15.51 -10.27
N ILE A 179 -1.90 14.31 -10.85
CA ILE A 179 -2.34 14.06 -12.23
C ILE A 179 -3.84 14.36 -12.39
N SER A 180 -4.67 13.95 -11.44
CA SER A 180 -6.12 14.17 -11.50
C SER A 180 -6.48 15.65 -11.45
N GLU A 181 -5.80 16.44 -10.62
CA GLU A 181 -5.98 17.89 -10.55
C GLU A 181 -5.54 18.58 -11.84
N LEU A 182 -4.40 18.17 -12.41
CA LEU A 182 -3.95 18.68 -13.71
C LEU A 182 -4.96 18.40 -14.81
N VAL A 183 -5.52 17.19 -14.87
CA VAL A 183 -6.58 16.81 -15.84
C VAL A 183 -7.82 17.66 -15.64
N ASN A 184 -8.25 17.89 -14.40
CA ASN A 184 -9.45 18.66 -14.11
C ASN A 184 -9.31 20.15 -14.45
N GLN A 185 -8.08 20.70 -14.46
CA GLN A 185 -7.82 22.06 -14.94
C GLN A 185 -7.94 22.20 -16.46
N MET A 186 -7.92 21.08 -17.20
CA MET A 186 -7.98 21.09 -18.68
C MET A 186 -9.40 20.95 -19.23
N ASN A 187 -10.38 20.66 -18.37
CA ASN A 187 -11.77 20.53 -18.76
C ASN A 187 -12.60 21.64 -18.10
N ASP A 188 -13.31 22.44 -18.90
CA ASP A 188 -14.26 23.43 -18.38
C ASP A 188 -15.42 22.75 -17.64
N HIS A 189 -15.68 21.47 -17.93
CA HIS A 189 -16.56 20.63 -17.14
C HIS A 189 -15.80 19.98 -15.99
N LYS A 190 -16.14 20.36 -14.75
CA LYS A 190 -15.79 19.56 -13.57
C LYS A 190 -16.35 18.15 -13.79
N ASP A 191 -15.48 17.19 -14.02
CA ASP A 191 -15.92 15.80 -13.96
C ASP A 191 -16.17 15.40 -12.50
N ASP A 192 -17.15 14.53 -12.29
CA ASP A 192 -17.46 13.98 -10.96
C ASP A 192 -16.43 12.93 -10.51
N PHE A 193 -15.30 12.82 -11.21
CA PHE A 193 -14.28 11.82 -10.92
C PHE A 193 -13.63 12.12 -9.57
N GLN A 194 -14.02 11.34 -8.57
CA GLN A 194 -13.41 11.35 -7.26
C GLN A 194 -12.48 10.16 -7.15
N TYR A 195 -11.19 10.34 -7.49
CA TYR A 195 -10.18 9.43 -6.97
C TYR A 195 -10.36 9.39 -5.46
N ASP A 196 -10.52 8.19 -4.90
CA ASP A 196 -10.98 7.93 -3.53
C ASP A 196 -10.33 8.90 -2.51
N ARG A 197 -10.96 10.06 -2.31
CA ARG A 197 -10.46 11.08 -1.41
C ARG A 197 -10.58 10.60 0.04
N ALA A 198 -11.28 9.50 0.33
CA ALA A 198 -11.38 8.94 1.67
C ALA A 198 -10.08 8.23 2.10
N THR A 199 -9.29 7.70 1.17
CA THR A 199 -7.92 7.22 1.49
C THR A 199 -6.98 8.38 1.82
N ILE A 200 -7.23 9.59 1.29
CA ILE A 200 -6.42 10.80 1.54
C ILE A 200 -6.92 11.61 2.75
N LYS A 201 -8.25 11.71 2.98
CA LYS A 201 -8.90 12.51 4.03
C LYS A 201 -8.81 11.95 5.46
N MET A 202 -8.21 10.78 5.67
CA MET A 202 -8.00 10.23 7.02
C MET A 202 -6.83 10.88 7.79
N GLU A 203 -6.21 11.91 7.20
CA GLU A 203 -5.28 12.87 7.82
C GLU A 203 -5.73 13.34 9.22
N LYS A 204 -7.04 13.40 9.44
CA LYS A 204 -7.64 13.89 10.68
C LYS A 204 -7.47 12.94 11.89
N TYR A 205 -7.32 11.63 11.68
CA TYR A 205 -7.36 10.67 12.79
C TYR A 205 -6.02 10.42 13.48
N PHE A 206 -4.88 10.64 12.81
CA PHE A 206 -3.55 10.47 13.39
C PHE A 206 -2.58 11.60 12.98
N SER A 207 -3.01 12.84 13.20
CA SER A 207 -2.19 14.03 12.94
C SER A 207 -0.81 13.98 13.61
N PHE A 208 -0.62 13.19 14.68
CA PHE A 208 0.68 13.09 15.35
C PHE A 208 1.77 12.49 14.43
N PHE A 209 1.44 11.47 13.62
CA PHE A 209 2.44 10.75 12.82
C PHE A 209 2.96 11.69 11.74
N GLU A 210 2.04 12.35 11.02
CA GLU A 210 2.38 13.34 10.01
C GLU A 210 3.01 14.61 10.62
N LYS A 211 2.56 15.08 11.80
CA LYS A 211 3.16 16.24 12.48
C LYS A 211 4.61 16.01 12.92
N SER A 212 4.99 14.77 13.21
CA SER A 212 6.36 14.46 13.61
C SER A 212 7.32 14.37 12.41
N GLN A 213 6.83 14.09 11.20
CA GLN A 213 7.66 13.94 10.01
C GLN A 213 8.49 15.20 9.65
N PRO A 214 7.95 16.44 9.67
CA PRO A 214 8.71 17.67 9.44
C PRO A 214 9.92 17.82 10.37
N PHE A 215 9.80 17.38 11.63
CA PHE A 215 10.91 17.42 12.58
C PHE A 215 12.09 16.57 12.11
N PHE A 216 11.83 15.32 11.68
CA PHE A 216 12.89 14.43 11.21
C PHE A 216 13.48 14.90 9.88
N ILE A 217 12.67 15.40 8.94
CA ILE A 217 13.17 15.94 7.67
C ILE A 217 14.03 17.18 7.92
N ARG A 218 13.61 18.09 8.81
CA ARG A 218 14.37 19.29 9.15
C ARG A 218 15.72 18.95 9.80
N LYS A 219 15.78 17.89 10.61
CA LYS A 219 16.98 17.51 11.35
C LYS A 219 17.94 16.61 10.55
N PHE A 220 17.42 15.77 9.66
CA PHE A 220 18.21 14.72 8.98
C PHE A 220 18.10 14.74 7.44
N GLY A 221 17.46 15.76 6.85
CA GLY A 221 17.35 15.91 5.38
C GLY A 221 16.52 14.81 4.72
N GLU A 222 16.97 14.32 3.55
CA GLU A 222 16.26 13.27 2.80
C GLU A 222 16.15 11.94 3.59
N MET A 223 17.15 11.63 4.42
CA MET A 223 17.14 10.44 5.31
C MET A 223 16.12 10.57 6.44
N GLY A 224 15.64 11.78 6.73
CA GLY A 224 14.68 12.04 7.81
C GLY A 224 13.36 11.29 7.64
N LYS A 225 12.92 11.02 6.39
CA LYS A 225 11.72 10.21 6.13
C LYS A 225 11.90 8.76 6.58
N VAL A 226 13.06 8.18 6.31
CA VAL A 226 13.39 6.80 6.70
C VAL A 226 13.53 6.71 8.23
N LEU A 227 14.19 7.69 8.85
CA LEU A 227 14.36 7.74 10.30
C LEU A 227 13.04 7.95 11.05
N HIS A 228 12.11 8.73 10.51
CA HIS A 228 10.77 8.89 11.06
C HIS A 228 10.00 7.56 11.08
N ILE A 229 10.08 6.79 10.00
CA ILE A 229 9.49 5.46 9.92
C ILE A 229 10.13 4.52 10.95
N ILE A 230 11.48 4.49 11.02
CA ILE A 230 12.22 3.65 11.98
C ILE A 230 11.86 4.03 13.43
N PHE A 231 11.73 5.32 13.73
CA PHE A 231 11.35 5.81 15.05
C PHE A 231 9.96 5.31 15.46
N TRP A 232 8.98 5.37 14.55
CA TRP A 232 7.64 4.86 14.84
C TRP A 232 7.60 3.33 14.93
N ILE A 233 8.42 2.61 14.16
CA ILE A 233 8.63 1.17 14.34
C ILE A 233 9.25 0.87 15.73
N PHE A 234 10.19 1.69 16.19
CA PHE A 234 10.77 1.53 17.52
C PHE A 234 9.74 1.81 18.62
N ILE A 235 8.94 2.88 18.51
CA ILE A 235 7.83 3.14 19.43
C ILE A 235 6.85 1.96 19.43
N PHE A 236 6.56 1.36 18.27
CA PHE A 236 5.73 0.16 18.16
C PHE A 236 6.28 -1.00 19.00
N PHE A 237 7.58 -1.29 18.92
CA PHE A 237 8.21 -2.33 19.75
C PHE A 237 8.16 -1.99 21.24
N VAL A 238 8.33 -0.73 21.62
CA VAL A 238 8.24 -0.29 23.03
C VAL A 238 6.81 -0.45 23.56
N VAL A 239 5.79 -0.09 22.78
CA VAL A 239 4.38 -0.26 23.18
C VAL A 239 4.03 -1.74 23.31
N LEU A 240 4.46 -2.59 22.37
CA LEU A 240 4.28 -4.05 22.48
C LEU A 240 4.99 -4.62 23.71
N PHE A 241 6.19 -4.16 24.02
CA PHE A 241 6.92 -4.58 25.22
C PHE A 241 6.17 -4.19 26.50
N ILE A 242 5.66 -2.96 26.59
CA ILE A 242 4.88 -2.48 27.74
C ILE A 242 3.58 -3.28 27.88
N LEU A 243 2.85 -3.52 26.77
CA LEU A 243 1.63 -4.34 26.79
C LEU A 243 1.93 -5.77 27.22
N GLY A 244 3.00 -6.37 26.71
CA GLY A 244 3.45 -7.70 27.14
C GLY A 244 3.79 -7.74 28.63
N PHE A 245 4.43 -6.70 29.16
CA PHE A 245 4.73 -6.58 30.59
C PHE A 245 3.47 -6.44 31.44
N ILE A 246 2.50 -5.61 31.01
CA ILE A 246 1.22 -5.44 31.71
C ILE A 246 0.47 -6.76 31.76
N VAL A 247 0.34 -7.44 30.63
CA VAL A 247 -0.33 -8.74 30.55
C VAL A 247 0.42 -9.77 31.41
N GLY A 248 1.76 -9.75 31.40
CA GLY A 248 2.64 -10.55 32.26
C GLY A 248 2.39 -10.37 33.75
N PHE A 249 2.35 -9.12 34.16
CA PHE A 249 2.13 -8.71 35.54
C PHE A 249 0.75 -9.14 36.05
N PHE A 250 -0.31 -8.91 35.25
CA PHE A 250 -1.66 -9.37 35.61
C PHE A 250 -1.74 -10.90 35.63
N GLY A 251 -1.15 -11.60 34.66
CA GLY A 251 -1.09 -13.06 34.65
C GLY A 251 -0.44 -13.64 35.90
N ALA A 252 0.70 -13.08 36.32
CA ALA A 252 1.40 -13.50 37.55
C ALA A 252 0.61 -13.16 38.83
N MET A 253 -0.18 -12.09 38.82
CA MET A 253 -1.02 -11.69 39.95
C MET A 253 -2.23 -12.62 40.10
N PHE A 254 -2.89 -13.00 39.00
CA PHE A 254 -4.06 -13.90 39.04
C PHE A 254 -3.68 -15.37 39.27
N ASN A 255 -2.49 -15.80 38.85
CA ASN A 255 -2.01 -17.17 39.09
C ASN A 255 -1.62 -17.44 40.56
N LYS A 256 -1.58 -16.41 41.42
CA LYS A 256 -1.37 -16.56 42.88
C LYS A 256 -2.67 -16.72 43.68
N ASN A 257 -3.84 -16.65 43.02
CA ASN A 257 -5.15 -16.70 43.67
C ASN A 257 -5.95 -17.99 43.35
N PHE A 258 -5.29 -19.03 42.82
CA PHE A 258 -5.84 -20.38 42.65
C PHE A 258 -4.92 -21.42 43.30
#